data_AF-A0A1K1SQC3-F1
#
_entry.id   AF-A0A1K1SQC3-F1
#
_cell.length_a   1.000
_cell.length_b   1.000
_cell.length_c   1.000
_cell.angle_alpha   90.00
_cell.angle_beta   90.00
_cell.angle_gamma   90.00
#
_symmetry.space_group_name_H-M   'P 1'
#
loop_
_entity.id
_entity.type
_entity.pdbx_description
1 polymer ?
#
loop_
_entity_poly.entity_id
_entity_poly.type
_entity_poly.pdbx_seq_one_letter_code
_entity_poly.pdbx_strand_id
1 'polypeptide(L)'
;MPGRVHTHDKHVDSRILLGTLTNLQYAVSEVETGAWPLYEAHYHGDRYLKQTTNLLRKTSTRVDLSAGEPARMLAGDSYRIERHTFHEAVPLPGLTTCTLVCMHSPAPGSIKVVGVDGYPDVLSFERSEHPGHLFLRHI
;
A
#
# COMPACT_ATOMS: atom_id res chain seq x y z
N MET A 1 4.43 -11.23 -1.50
CA MET A 1 2.96 -11.17 -1.42
C MET A 1 2.49 -10.11 -2.42
N PRO A 2 1.58 -10.42 -3.35
CA PRO A 2 1.01 -9.41 -4.24
C PRO A 2 -0.09 -8.70 -3.45
N GLY A 3 0.29 -7.58 -2.84
CA GLY A 3 -0.59 -6.64 -2.15
C GLY A 3 -0.22 -5.22 -2.55
N ARG A 4 0.18 -5.05 -3.83
CA ARG A 4 0.75 -3.79 -4.32
C ARG A 4 -0.30 -2.69 -4.36
N VAL A 5 -1.52 -3.04 -4.77
CA VAL A 5 -2.69 -2.16 -4.74
C VAL A 5 -3.38 -2.29 -3.39
N HIS A 6 -3.43 -1.19 -2.64
CA HIS A 6 -3.98 -1.16 -1.28
C HIS A 6 -4.54 0.21 -0.93
N THR A 7 -5.26 0.27 0.19
CA THR A 7 -5.76 1.51 0.79
C THR A 7 -5.10 1.83 2.12
N HIS A 8 -5.34 3.04 2.62
CA HIS A 8 -4.97 3.47 3.97
C HIS A 8 -6.19 4.01 4.70
N ASP A 9 -6.26 3.81 6.02
CA ASP A 9 -7.28 4.43 6.88
C ASP A 9 -7.00 5.91 7.19
N LYS A 10 -5.97 6.49 6.58
CA LYS A 10 -5.43 7.83 6.82
C LYS A 10 -5.13 8.51 5.50
N HIS A 11 -5.01 9.83 5.53
CA HIS A 11 -4.36 10.53 4.43
C HIS A 11 -2.87 10.22 4.43
N VAL A 12 -2.30 10.10 3.24
CA VAL A 12 -0.89 9.85 3.04
C VAL A 12 -0.31 11.01 2.25
N ASP A 13 0.35 11.93 2.96
CA ASP A 13 1.10 13.02 2.34
C ASP A 13 2.54 12.56 2.16
N SER A 14 3.04 12.63 0.93
CA SER A 14 4.34 12.09 0.55
C SER A 14 5.21 13.13 -0.14
N ARG A 15 6.52 13.07 0.11
CA ARG A 15 7.54 13.86 -0.61
C ARG A 15 8.66 12.94 -1.09
N ILE A 16 8.99 12.99 -2.38
CA ILE A 16 10.11 12.24 -2.94
C ILE A 16 11.41 12.95 -2.56
N LEU A 17 12.30 12.25 -1.85
CA LEU A 17 13.61 12.76 -1.46
C LEU A 17 14.68 12.42 -2.49
N LEU A 18 14.58 11.23 -3.11
CA LEU A 18 15.53 10.72 -4.08
C LEU A 18 14.83 9.77 -5.07
N GLY A 19 15.30 9.74 -6.31
CA GLY A 19 14.88 8.76 -7.32
C GLY A 19 13.61 9.16 -8.08
N THR A 20 12.89 8.15 -8.55
CA THR A 20 11.66 8.33 -9.33
C THR A 20 10.64 7.28 -8.91
N LEU A 21 9.38 7.72 -8.80
CA LEU A 21 8.25 6.89 -8.44
C LEU A 21 7.11 7.16 -9.41
N THR A 22 6.42 6.12 -9.89
CA THR A 22 5.12 6.27 -10.52
C THR A 22 4.05 5.91 -9.49
N ASN A 23 3.17 6.85 -9.17
CA ASN A 23 2.00 6.59 -8.35
C ASN A 23 0.80 6.31 -9.26
N LEU A 24 0.13 5.18 -9.04
CA LEU A 24 -1.07 4.75 -9.75
C LEU A 24 -2.23 4.73 -8.76
N GLN A 25 -3.32 5.41 -9.08
CA GLN A 25 -4.59 5.30 -8.32
C GLN A 25 -5.58 4.48 -9.14
N TYR A 26 -6.42 3.71 -8.45
CA TYR A 26 -7.35 2.79 -9.09
C TYR A 26 -8.78 3.11 -8.69
N ALA A 27 -9.67 3.15 -9.68
CA ALA A 27 -11.08 2.95 -9.46
C ALA A 27 -11.32 1.44 -9.27
N VAL A 28 -12.12 1.09 -8.27
CA VAL A 28 -12.38 -0.29 -7.88
C VAL A 28 -13.88 -0.53 -7.88
N SER A 29 -14.31 -1.57 -8.60
CA SER A 29 -15.71 -2.03 -8.62
C SER A 29 -15.78 -3.47 -8.16
N GLU A 30 -16.75 -3.77 -7.29
CA GLU A 30 -17.06 -5.14 -6.91
C GLU A 30 -17.69 -5.88 -8.08
N VAL A 31 -17.32 -7.14 -8.27
CA VAL A 31 -17.81 -7.99 -9.35
C VAL A 31 -18.12 -9.39 -8.84
N GLU A 32 -19.00 -10.11 -9.54
CA GLU A 32 -19.44 -11.45 -9.12
C GLU A 32 -18.43 -12.56 -9.50
N THR A 33 -17.76 -12.45 -10.66
CA THR A 33 -16.83 -13.48 -11.15
C THR A 33 -15.64 -12.89 -11.91
N GLY A 34 -14.52 -13.62 -11.97
CA GLY A 34 -13.42 -13.36 -12.91
C GLY A 34 -12.39 -12.29 -12.55
N ALA A 35 -12.36 -11.78 -11.31
CA ALA A 35 -11.45 -10.70 -10.92
C ALA A 35 -10.63 -10.97 -9.64
N TRP A 36 -9.95 -9.95 -9.13
CA TRP A 36 -8.98 -10.09 -8.04
C TRP A 36 -9.65 -10.28 -6.67
N PRO A 37 -9.16 -11.18 -5.81
CA PRO A 37 -9.70 -11.31 -4.45
C PRO A 37 -9.35 -10.09 -3.60
N LEU A 38 -10.29 -9.66 -2.76
CA LEU A 38 -10.08 -8.57 -1.81
C LEU A 38 -9.73 -9.13 -0.42
N TYR A 39 -8.77 -8.49 0.24
CA TYR A 39 -8.38 -8.78 1.61
C TYR A 39 -8.57 -7.55 2.50
N GLU A 40 -8.88 -7.79 3.77
CA GLU A 40 -8.91 -6.76 4.81
C GLU A 40 -7.79 -6.98 5.82
N ALA A 41 -7.12 -5.91 6.22
CA ALA A 41 -6.10 -5.95 7.25
C ALA A 41 -6.71 -5.85 8.65
N HIS A 42 -6.40 -6.82 9.49
CA HIS A 42 -6.76 -6.89 10.90
C HIS A 42 -5.49 -6.81 11.75
N TYR A 43 -5.35 -5.70 12.47
CA TYR A 43 -4.22 -5.46 13.38
C TYR A 43 -4.62 -5.92 14.79
N HIS A 44 -3.97 -6.94 15.32
CA HIS A 44 -4.20 -7.42 16.68
C HIS A 44 -3.24 -6.76 17.67
N GLY A 45 -3.51 -5.51 18.04
CA GLY A 45 -2.71 -4.74 19.02
C GLY A 45 -2.12 -3.46 18.41
N ASP A 46 -1.03 -2.96 19.00
CA ASP A 46 -0.33 -1.79 18.47
C ASP A 46 0.44 -2.16 17.20
N ARG A 47 -0.05 -1.70 16.05
CA ARG A 47 0.54 -1.94 14.73
C ARG A 47 2.01 -1.50 14.59
N TYR A 48 2.53 -0.70 15.51
CA TYR A 48 3.92 -0.23 15.51
C TYR A 48 4.86 -1.07 16.39
N LEU A 49 4.33 -1.99 17.22
CA LEU A 49 5.15 -2.91 18.01
C LEU A 49 5.51 -4.16 17.21
N LYS A 50 6.77 -4.62 17.32
CA LYS A 50 7.29 -5.77 16.56
C LYS A 50 6.56 -7.09 16.79
N GLN A 51 5.95 -7.27 17.96
CA GLN A 51 5.31 -8.52 18.37
C GLN A 51 3.83 -8.59 18.00
N THR A 52 3.33 -7.61 17.26
CA THR A 52 1.93 -7.54 16.86
C THR A 52 1.72 -8.38 15.61
N THR A 53 1.07 -9.54 15.78
CA THR A 53 0.65 -10.37 14.66
C THR A 53 -0.43 -9.64 13.85
N ASN A 54 -0.12 -9.29 12.62
CA ASN A 54 -1.08 -8.67 11.70
C ASN A 54 -1.60 -9.73 10.74
N LEU A 55 -2.90 -9.67 10.44
CA LEU A 55 -3.56 -10.63 9.56
C LEU A 55 -4.13 -9.90 8.35
N LEU A 56 -3.96 -10.47 7.16
CA LEU A 56 -4.84 -10.19 6.03
C LEU A 56 -5.86 -11.32 5.96
N ARG A 57 -7.15 -10.97 5.94
CA ARG A 57 -8.24 -11.92 5.78
C ARG A 57 -8.92 -11.69 4.45
N LYS A 58 -8.99 -12.73 3.63
CA LYS A 58 -9.71 -12.74 2.36
C LYS A 58 -11.19 -12.55 2.63
N THR A 59 -11.82 -11.65 1.90
CA THR A 59 -13.28 -11.48 1.93
C THR A 59 -13.92 -12.37 0.87
N SER A 60 -15.26 -12.42 0.85
CA SER A 60 -16.01 -13.02 -0.25
C SER A 60 -16.06 -12.14 -1.50
N THR A 61 -15.50 -10.92 -1.44
CA THR A 61 -15.57 -9.91 -2.50
C THR A 61 -14.47 -10.12 -3.54
N ARG A 62 -14.85 -10.01 -4.81
CA ARG A 62 -13.95 -9.91 -5.96
C ARG A 62 -14.02 -8.48 -6.49
N VAL A 63 -12.89 -7.96 -6.95
CA VAL A 63 -12.80 -6.58 -7.45
C VAL A 63 -12.11 -6.50 -8.79
N ASP A 64 -12.66 -5.68 -9.67
CA ASP A 64 -11.99 -5.23 -10.88
C ASP A 64 -11.28 -3.89 -10.63
N LEU A 65 -10.15 -3.69 -11.31
CA LEU A 65 -9.28 -2.53 -11.14
C LEU A 65 -9.15 -1.77 -12.46
N SER A 66 -9.60 -0.52 -12.44
CA SER A 66 -9.34 0.41 -13.53
C SER A 66 -8.30 1.43 -13.08
N ALA A 67 -7.11 1.37 -13.70
CA ALA A 67 -6.03 2.31 -13.41
C ALA A 67 -6.39 3.69 -13.98
N GLY A 68 -6.27 4.72 -13.14
CA GLY A 68 -6.27 6.11 -13.58
C GLY A 68 -4.97 6.49 -14.31
N GLU A 69 -4.86 7.76 -14.67
CA GLU A 69 -3.64 8.27 -15.30
C GLU A 69 -2.42 8.10 -14.37
N PRO A 70 -1.30 7.54 -14.86
CA PRO A 70 -0.08 7.42 -14.08
C PRO A 70 0.51 8.78 -13.72
N ALA A 71 0.76 9.01 -12.43
CA ALA A 71 1.47 10.20 -11.95
C ALA A 71 2.95 9.87 -11.74
N ARG A 72 3.81 10.36 -12.63
CA ARG A 72 5.26 10.24 -12.46
C ARG A 72 5.77 11.33 -11.52
N MET A 73 6.42 10.92 -10.44
CA MET A 73 6.98 11.77 -9.39
C MET A 73 8.50 11.73 -9.45
N LEU A 74 9.13 12.91 -9.34
CA LEU A 74 10.57 13.12 -9.29
C LEU A 74 10.98 13.63 -7.90
N ALA A 75 12.29 13.61 -7.61
CA ALA A 75 12.83 14.18 -6.38
C ALA A 75 12.43 15.65 -6.21
N GLY A 76 11.91 15.99 -5.03
CA GLY A 76 11.35 17.31 -4.71
C GLY A 76 9.84 17.39 -4.82
N ASP A 77 9.21 16.51 -5.60
CA ASP A 77 7.75 16.50 -5.76
C ASP A 77 7.05 15.99 -4.50
N SER A 78 5.83 16.50 -4.29
CA SER A 78 4.92 16.04 -3.26
C SER A 78 3.62 15.53 -3.90
N TYR A 79 3.02 14.52 -3.27
CA TYR A 79 1.69 14.05 -3.65
C TYR A 79 0.92 13.59 -2.41
N ARG A 80 -0.40 13.46 -2.58
CA ARG A 80 -1.30 13.01 -1.54
C ARG A 80 -2.16 11.86 -2.04
N ILE A 81 -2.35 10.88 -1.18
CA ILE A 81 -3.34 9.83 -1.35
C ILE A 81 -4.42 10.03 -0.31
N GLU A 82 -5.66 10.16 -0.79
CA GLU A 82 -6.81 10.25 0.10
C GLU A 82 -7.04 8.89 0.79
N ARG A 83 -7.46 8.93 2.05
CA ARG A 83 -7.87 7.75 2.80
C ARG A 83 -8.86 6.90 1.99
N HIS A 84 -8.76 5.58 2.13
CA HIS A 84 -9.56 4.58 1.42
C HIS A 84 -9.47 4.60 -0.11
N THR A 85 -8.48 5.32 -0.67
CA THR A 85 -8.17 5.27 -2.10
C THR A 85 -7.23 4.11 -2.40
N PHE A 86 -7.57 3.29 -3.39
CA PHE A 86 -6.69 2.22 -3.85
C PHE A 86 -5.56 2.83 -4.67
N HIS A 87 -4.32 2.51 -4.29
CA HIS A 87 -3.16 2.98 -5.03
C HIS A 87 -2.01 1.97 -4.98
N GLU A 88 -1.07 2.15 -5.92
CA GLU A 88 0.21 1.48 -5.97
C GLU A 88 1.32 2.51 -6.20
N ALA A 89 2.43 2.36 -5.47
CA ALA A 89 3.63 3.17 -5.62
C ALA A 89 4.73 2.32 -6.28
N VAL A 90 5.06 2.62 -7.54
CA VAL A 90 5.98 1.83 -8.36
C VAL A 90 7.31 2.60 -8.53
N PRO A 91 8.39 2.22 -7.83
CA PRO A 91 9.71 2.83 -8.05
C PRO A 91 10.26 2.44 -9.43
N LEU A 92 11.04 3.34 -10.05
CA LEU A 92 11.72 3.03 -11.31
C LEU A 92 12.72 1.88 -11.11
N PRO A 93 12.65 0.79 -11.90
CA PRO A 93 13.56 -0.35 -11.74
C PRO A 93 15.03 0.07 -11.87
N GLY A 94 15.89 -0.51 -11.02
CA GLY A 94 17.33 -0.26 -11.04
C GLY A 94 17.77 1.03 -10.35
N LEU A 95 16.85 1.86 -9.86
CA LEU A 95 17.17 3.04 -9.05
C LEU A 95 16.69 2.89 -7.61
N THR A 96 17.42 3.48 -6.68
CA THR A 96 16.96 3.66 -5.30
C THR A 96 16.03 4.86 -5.24
N THR A 97 14.80 4.65 -4.75
CA THR A 97 13.83 5.70 -4.49
C THR A 97 13.61 5.85 -2.99
N CYS A 98 13.67 7.08 -2.49
CA CYS A 98 13.41 7.41 -1.09
C CYS A 98 12.25 8.41 -1.02
N THR A 99 11.26 8.09 -0.18
CA THR A 99 10.05 8.90 0.01
C THR A 99 9.85 9.15 1.49
N LEU A 100 9.67 10.41 1.88
CA LEU A 100 9.17 10.77 3.20
C LEU A 100 7.64 10.67 3.17
N VAL A 101 7.07 9.93 4.12
CA VAL A 101 5.63 9.70 4.19
C VAL A 101 5.10 10.15 5.56
N CYS A 102 4.08 11.00 5.54
CA CYS A 102 3.30 11.38 6.72
C CYS A 102 1.89 10.81 6.59
N MET A 103 1.49 9.96 7.55
CA MET A 103 0.14 9.43 7.63
C MET A 103 -0.62 10.07 8.78
N HIS A 104 -1.74 10.72 8.51
CA HIS A 104 -2.48 11.48 9.52
C HIS A 104 -3.99 11.45 9.29
N SER A 105 -4.74 12.02 10.26
CA SER A 105 -6.19 12.16 10.21
C SER A 105 -6.92 10.83 9.91
N PRO A 106 -6.88 9.87 10.85
CA PRO A 106 -7.53 8.57 10.65
C PRO A 106 -9.04 8.70 10.46
N ALA A 107 -9.61 7.84 9.61
CA ALA A 107 -11.04 7.69 9.44
C ALA A 107 -11.46 6.22 9.62
N PRO A 108 -12.69 5.97 10.13
CA PRO A 108 -13.22 4.61 10.20
C PRO A 108 -13.22 3.89 8.85
N GLY A 109 -13.06 2.57 8.88
CA GLY A 109 -13.10 1.70 7.71
C GLY A 109 -11.91 0.75 7.62
N SER A 110 -12.10 -0.37 6.94
CA SER A 110 -11.07 -1.41 6.76
C SER A 110 -9.96 -0.92 5.82
N ILE A 111 -8.70 -1.22 6.16
CA ILE A 111 -7.61 -1.19 5.18
C ILE A 111 -7.78 -2.40 4.26
N LYS A 112 -7.82 -2.14 2.95
CA LYS A 112 -8.09 -3.13 1.93
C LYS A 112 -6.84 -3.36 1.08
N VAL A 113 -6.60 -4.61 0.72
CA VAL A 113 -5.48 -5.04 -0.12
C VAL A 113 -6.03 -5.93 -1.23
N VAL A 114 -5.65 -5.63 -2.47
CA VAL A 114 -6.00 -6.49 -3.60
C VAL A 114 -4.99 -7.62 -3.67
N GLY A 115 -5.48 -8.85 -3.52
CA GLY A 115 -4.67 -10.07 -3.57
C GLY A 115 -4.62 -10.69 -4.96
N VAL A 116 -4.09 -11.91 -5.04
CA VAL A 116 -4.17 -12.77 -6.23
C VAL A 116 -4.68 -14.14 -5.85
N ASP A 117 -5.26 -14.85 -6.82
CA ASP A 117 -5.73 -16.21 -6.60
C ASP A 117 -4.58 -17.18 -6.25
N GLY A 118 -4.93 -18.23 -5.52
CA GLY A 118 -3.96 -19.25 -5.04
C GLY A 118 -3.34 -18.95 -3.67
N TYR A 119 -3.58 -17.77 -3.10
CA TYR A 119 -3.16 -17.47 -1.72
C TYR A 119 -4.21 -17.93 -0.68
N PRO A 120 -3.77 -18.31 0.54
CA PRO A 120 -4.65 -18.63 1.67
C PRO A 120 -5.67 -17.55 2.00
N ASP A 121 -6.77 -17.97 2.65
CA ASP A 121 -7.80 -17.06 3.14
C ASP A 121 -7.33 -16.19 4.30
N VAL A 122 -6.33 -16.65 5.05
CA VAL A 122 -5.70 -15.86 6.13
C VAL A 122 -4.19 -15.89 5.94
N LEU A 123 -3.59 -14.70 5.93
CA LEU A 123 -2.16 -14.50 5.84
C LEU A 123 -1.70 -13.75 7.09
N SER A 124 -0.82 -14.36 7.88
CA SER A 124 -0.11 -13.64 8.94
C SER A 124 1.12 -12.93 8.37
N PHE A 125 1.39 -11.74 8.89
CA PHE A 125 2.59 -11.00 8.55
C PHE A 125 3.09 -10.20 9.75
N GLU A 126 4.41 -10.08 9.81
CA GLU A 126 5.11 -9.30 10.81
C GLU A 126 5.75 -8.08 10.16
N ARG A 127 5.88 -7.00 10.93
CA ARG A 127 6.56 -5.80 10.45
C ARG A 127 8.06 -6.00 10.58
N SER A 128 8.77 -6.05 9.44
CA SER A 128 10.23 -5.99 9.42
C SER A 128 10.69 -4.54 9.47
N GLU A 129 11.55 -4.21 10.44
CA GLU A 129 12.27 -2.95 10.48
C GLU A 129 13.65 -3.12 9.87
N HIS A 130 14.01 -2.23 8.96
CA HIS A 130 15.38 -2.13 8.46
C HIS A 130 16.06 -0.91 9.08
N PRO A 131 17.31 -1.03 9.54
CA PRO A 131 18.02 0.10 10.12
C PRO A 131 18.14 1.26 9.12
N GLY A 132 17.60 2.44 9.47
CA GLY A 132 17.61 3.63 8.60
C GLY A 132 19.01 4.04 8.13
N HIS A 133 20.03 3.77 8.94
CA HIS A 133 21.43 4.06 8.63
C HIS A 133 21.98 3.27 7.43
N LEU A 134 21.37 2.14 7.07
CA LEU A 134 21.76 1.37 5.88
C LEU A 134 21.41 2.12 4.59
N PHE A 135 20.42 3.01 4.63
CA PHE A 135 20.00 3.81 3.48
C PHE A 135 20.79 5.12 3.35
N LEU A 136 21.42 5.61 4.43
CA LEU A 136 22.27 6.79 4.42
C LEU A 136 23.53 6.63 3.53
N ARG A 137 23.90 5.40 3.16
CA ARG A 137 25.02 5.15 2.22
C ARG A 137 24.63 5.33 0.74
N HIS A 138 23.34 5.54 0.47
CA HIS A 138 22.76 5.62 -0.87
C HIS A 138 22.07 6.96 -1.14
N ILE A 139 22.19 7.93 -0.22
CA ILE A 139 21.75 9.33 -0.34
C ILE A 139 23.02 10.17 -0.35
#